data_AF-A0A499USP6-F1
#
_entry.id   AF-A0A499USP6-F1
#
_cell.length_a   1.000
_cell.length_b   1.000
_cell.length_c   1.000
_cell.angle_alpha   90.00
_cell.angle_beta   90.00
_cell.angle_gamma   90.00
#
_symmetry.space_group_name_H-M   'P 1'
#
loop_
_entity.id
_entity.type
_entity.pdbx_description
1 polymer ?
#
loop_
_entity_poly.entity_id
_entity_poly.type
_entity_poly.pdbx_seq_one_letter_code
_entity_poly.pdbx_strand_id
1 'polypeptide(L)'
;MRRRFAFVELSPEAEPTSGLLRLWLAREGKDAEPTDLLDALNSRIDGADVRIGPSYLMKKGVRREGGLERTWRTKILPLLEEHHYGEGIDIGKGYGLAVPWESPG
;
A
#
# COMPACT_ATOMS: atom_id res chain seq x y z
N MET A 1 9.26 27.53 21.97
CA MET A 1 10.20 26.48 21.50
C MET A 1 10.66 26.80 20.09
N ARG A 2 11.98 26.88 19.85
CA ARG A 2 12.54 27.07 18.49
C ARG A 2 12.46 25.74 17.75
N ARG A 3 11.50 25.60 16.82
CA ARG A 3 11.34 24.39 15.99
C ARG A 3 12.54 24.23 15.06
N ARG A 4 13.30 23.16 15.26
CA ARG A 4 14.27 22.64 14.28
C ARG A 4 13.98 21.15 14.11
N PHE A 5 12.77 20.85 13.68
CA PHE A 5 12.43 19.54 13.13
C PHE A 5 12.35 19.73 11.62
N ALA A 6 13.24 19.07 10.90
CA ALA A 6 13.04 18.82 9.48
C ALA A 6 12.09 17.61 9.40
N PHE A 7 10.92 17.80 8.80
CA PHE A 7 10.04 16.68 8.48
C PHE A 7 10.55 16.07 7.18
N VAL A 8 10.96 14.80 7.26
CA VAL A 8 11.21 13.98 6.07
C VAL A 8 9.92 13.20 5.83
N GLU A 9 9.27 13.50 4.72
CA GLU A 9 8.10 12.75 4.26
C GLU A 9 8.55 11.35 3.85
N LEU A 10 8.05 10.33 4.54
CA LEU A 10 8.28 8.92 4.19
C LEU A 10 7.18 8.44 3.23
N SER A 11 7.07 9.12 2.09
CA SER A 11 6.10 8.77 1.05
C SER A 11 6.47 7.41 0.44
N PRO A 12 5.50 6.52 0.17
CA PRO A 12 5.77 5.25 -0.50
C PRO A 12 6.52 5.38 -1.84
N GLU A 13 6.42 6.54 -2.49
CA GLU A 13 7.06 6.82 -3.79
C GLU A 13 8.41 7.56 -3.69
N ALA A 14 8.76 8.08 -2.52
CA ALA A 14 10.01 8.79 -2.30
C ALA A 14 11.09 7.87 -1.70
N GLU A 15 12.34 8.06 -2.07
CA GLU A 15 13.46 7.46 -1.34
C GLU A 15 13.48 7.94 0.12
N PRO A 16 13.77 7.07 1.11
CA PRO A 16 14.28 5.70 0.98
C PRO A 16 13.19 4.61 0.99
N THR A 17 11.92 4.99 0.90
CA THR A 17 10.77 4.08 1.01
C THR A 17 10.34 3.51 -0.32
N SER A 18 10.61 4.21 -1.42
CA SER A 18 10.45 3.71 -2.79
C SER A 18 11.24 2.42 -3.00
N GLY A 19 10.60 1.41 -3.59
CA GLY A 19 11.24 0.11 -3.86
C GLY A 19 11.57 -0.75 -2.63
N LEU A 20 11.28 -0.31 -1.39
CA LEU A 20 11.62 -1.04 -0.17
C LEU A 20 10.95 -2.42 -0.10
N LEU A 21 9.70 -2.53 -0.55
CA LEU A 21 8.98 -3.80 -0.63
C LEU A 21 9.66 -4.77 -1.60
N ARG A 22 10.06 -4.29 -2.79
CA ARG A 22 10.78 -5.06 -3.81
C ARG A 22 12.10 -5.60 -3.27
N LEU A 23 12.90 -4.75 -2.62
CA LEU A 23 14.17 -5.13 -2.01
C LEU A 23 13.98 -6.17 -0.90
N TRP A 24 12.96 -5.99 -0.05
CA TRP A 24 12.65 -6.92 1.01
C TRP A 24 12.19 -8.29 0.48
N LEU A 25 11.32 -8.32 -0.54
CA LEU A 25 10.88 -9.56 -1.19
C LEU A 25 12.05 -10.30 -1.85
N ALA A 26 12.93 -9.59 -2.54
CA ALA A 26 14.14 -10.17 -3.14
C ALA A 26 15.03 -10.82 -2.08
N ARG A 27 15.22 -10.16 -0.93
CA ARG A 27 15.99 -10.70 0.20
C ARG A 27 15.35 -11.94 0.83
N GLU A 28 14.02 -12.01 0.87
CA GLU A 28 13.28 -13.18 1.37
C GLU A 28 13.10 -14.28 0.30
N GLY A 29 13.64 -14.10 -0.91
CA GLY A 29 13.52 -15.05 -2.01
C GLY A 29 12.08 -15.22 -2.51
N LYS A 30 11.31 -14.13 -2.55
CA LYS A 30 9.87 -14.11 -2.90
C LYS A 30 9.64 -13.39 -4.22
N ASP A 31 8.51 -13.72 -4.86
CA ASP A 31 8.01 -13.00 -6.04
C ASP A 31 7.68 -11.53 -5.73
N ALA A 32 7.62 -10.73 -6.79
CA ALA A 32 7.34 -9.30 -6.73
C ALA A 32 5.84 -8.98 -6.74
N GLU A 33 4.94 -9.97 -6.85
CA GLU A 33 3.50 -9.76 -7.00
C GLU A 33 2.90 -8.78 -5.96
N PRO A 34 3.24 -8.85 -4.65
CA PRO A 34 2.73 -7.85 -3.69
C PRO A 34 3.23 -6.42 -3.95
N THR A 35 4.37 -6.26 -4.61
CA THR A 35 4.88 -4.95 -5.05
C THR A 35 3.99 -4.40 -6.15
N ASP A 36 3.74 -5.19 -7.18
CA ASP A 36 2.95 -4.76 -8.33
C ASP A 36 1.50 -4.42 -7.92
N LEU A 37 0.94 -5.17 -6.97
CA LEU A 37 -0.37 -4.86 -6.37
C LEU A 37 -0.37 -3.56 -5.56
N LEU A 38 0.69 -3.29 -4.80
CA LEU A 38 0.79 -2.05 -4.02
C LEU A 38 0.97 -0.83 -4.92
N ASP A 39 1.77 -0.97 -5.98
CA ASP A 39 2.00 0.08 -6.96
C ASP A 39 0.69 0.39 -7.70
N ALA A 40 -0.04 -0.64 -8.16
CA ALA A 40 -1.34 -0.47 -8.82
C ALA A 40 -2.43 0.08 -7.87
N LEU A 41 -2.36 -0.20 -6.58
CA LEU A 41 -3.22 0.43 -5.58
C LEU A 41 -2.90 1.92 -5.43
N ASN A 42 -1.63 2.25 -5.20
CA ASN A 42 -1.19 3.62 -4.95
C ASN A 42 -1.34 4.52 -6.19
N SER A 43 -1.32 3.95 -7.40
CA SER A 43 -1.58 4.70 -8.64
C SER A 43 -3.04 5.14 -8.79
N ARG A 44 -3.97 4.55 -8.03
CA ARG A 44 -5.40 4.91 -8.02
C ARG A 44 -5.79 5.87 -6.92
N ILE A 45 -4.92 6.06 -5.92
CA ILE A 45 -5.16 6.94 -4.79
C ILE A 45 -4.68 8.35 -5.17
N ASP A 46 -5.61 9.29 -5.20
CA ASP A 46 -5.30 10.70 -5.37
C ASP A 46 -4.78 11.28 -4.04
N GLY A 47 -3.54 11.79 -4.04
CA GLY A 47 -2.90 12.37 -2.85
C GLY A 47 -1.73 11.54 -2.34
N ALA A 48 -0.53 12.13 -2.32
CA ALA A 48 0.68 11.41 -1.94
C ALA A 48 0.74 11.06 -0.45
N ASP A 49 0.03 11.82 0.38
CA ASP A 49 -0.02 11.71 1.85
C ASP A 49 -0.93 10.57 2.35
N VAL A 50 -1.76 10.02 1.48
CA VAL A 50 -2.78 9.01 1.79
C VAL A 50 -2.49 7.65 1.14
N ARG A 51 -1.40 7.56 0.39
CA ARG A 51 -0.92 6.31 -0.22
C ARG A 51 -0.50 5.30 0.83
N ILE A 52 -0.69 4.03 0.50
CA ILE A 52 -0.42 2.91 1.38
C ILE A 52 1.07 2.57 1.36
N GLY A 53 1.66 2.54 2.56
CA GLY A 53 3.07 2.19 2.72
C GLY A 53 3.38 0.69 2.55
N PRO A 54 4.63 0.35 2.20
CA PRO A 54 5.04 -1.04 1.97
C PRO A 54 4.95 -1.94 3.22
N SER A 55 4.98 -1.35 4.41
CA SER A 55 4.98 -2.07 5.70
C SER A 55 3.74 -2.95 5.94
N TYR A 56 2.62 -2.66 5.28
CA TYR A 56 1.42 -3.50 5.32
C TYR A 56 1.66 -4.88 4.68
N LEU A 57 2.52 -4.94 3.66
CA LEU A 57 2.83 -6.17 2.92
C LEU A 57 4.17 -6.82 3.34
N MET A 58 5.02 -6.10 4.08
CA MET A 58 6.30 -6.60 4.62
C MET A 58 6.15 -7.43 5.90
N LYS A 59 5.24 -8.40 5.92
CA LYS A 59 5.03 -9.31 7.06
C LYS A 59 4.91 -10.74 6.59
N LYS A 60 5.59 -11.67 7.29
CA LYS A 60 5.53 -13.12 7.00
C LYS A 60 4.09 -13.66 6.96
N GLY A 61 3.18 -13.09 7.76
CA GLY A 61 1.77 -13.49 7.80
C GLY A 61 0.98 -13.18 6.52
N VAL A 62 1.38 -12.15 5.76
CA VAL A 62 0.73 -11.76 4.49
C VAL A 62 0.82 -12.87 3.45
N ARG A 63 1.91 -13.64 3.47
CA ARG A 63 2.18 -14.70 2.48
C ARG A 63 1.60 -16.07 2.85
N ARG A 64 0.96 -16.20 4.01
CA ARG A 64 0.22 -17.43 4.36
C ARG A 64 -1.07 -17.49 3.56
N GLU A 65 -1.67 -18.67 3.46
CA GLU A 65 -2.99 -18.83 2.84
C GLU A 65 -4.01 -17.83 3.42
N GLY A 66 -4.64 -17.05 2.54
CA GLY A 66 -5.56 -15.97 2.90
C GLY A 66 -4.92 -14.78 3.67
N GLY A 67 -3.59 -14.73 3.80
CA GLY A 67 -2.88 -13.68 4.54
C GLY A 67 -2.98 -12.33 3.87
N LEU A 68 -2.84 -12.29 2.54
CA LEU A 68 -2.96 -11.09 1.74
C LEU A 68 -4.39 -10.56 1.78
N GLU A 69 -5.38 -11.41 1.49
CA GLU A 69 -6.81 -11.07 1.56
C GLU A 69 -7.20 -10.53 2.94
N ARG A 70 -6.73 -11.17 4.01
CA ARG A 70 -6.97 -10.72 5.38
C ARG A 70 -6.34 -9.36 5.65
N THR A 71 -5.10 -9.15 5.21
CA THR A 71 -4.41 -7.86 5.35
C THR A 71 -5.16 -6.78 4.58
N TRP A 72 -5.61 -7.10 3.36
CA TRP A 72 -6.37 -6.20 2.52
C TRP A 72 -7.67 -5.77 3.21
N ARG A 73 -8.48 -6.73 3.63
CA ARG A 73 -9.79 -6.50 4.27
C ARG A 73 -9.69 -5.80 5.63
N THR A 74 -8.65 -6.08 6.41
CA THR A 74 -8.58 -5.63 7.82
C THR A 74 -7.63 -4.47 8.08
N LYS A 75 -6.84 -4.07 7.07
CA LYS A 75 -5.87 -2.99 7.18
C LYS A 75 -5.99 -2.01 6.03
N ILE A 76 -5.94 -2.47 4.78
CA ILE A 76 -5.90 -1.57 3.62
C ILE A 76 -7.26 -0.93 3.37
N LEU A 77 -8.32 -1.72 3.21
CA LEU A 77 -9.66 -1.17 2.93
C LEU A 77 -10.15 -0.20 4.02
N PRO A 78 -10.00 -0.48 5.34
CA PRO A 78 -10.41 0.47 6.37
C PRO A 78 -9.69 1.83 6.28
N LEU A 79 -8.40 1.86 5.90
CA LEU A 79 -7.67 3.13 5.73
C LEU A 79 -8.21 3.94 4.56
N LEU A 80 -8.61 3.25 3.49
CA LEU A 80 -9.22 3.89 2.32
C LEU A 80 -10.65 4.35 2.62
N GLU A 81 -11.40 3.61 3.43
CA GLU A 81 -12.72 4.03 3.94
C GLU A 81 -12.61 5.31 4.79
N GLU A 82 -11.60 5.39 5.66
CA GLU A 82 -11.31 6.60 6.43
C GLU A 82 -10.91 7.77 5.53
N HIS A 83 -10.08 7.51 4.52
CA HIS A 83 -9.62 8.55 3.59
C HIS A 83 -10.76 9.12 2.74
N HIS A 84 -11.59 8.25 2.15
CA HIS A 84 -12.71 8.63 1.29
C HIS A 84 -14.02 8.87 2.07
N TYR A 85 -13.93 9.15 3.37
CA TYR A 85 -15.11 9.35 4.19
C TYR A 85 -15.94 10.55 3.68
N GLY A 86 -17.19 10.28 3.32
CA GLY A 86 -18.10 11.30 2.80
C GLY A 86 -18.02 11.53 1.28
N GLU A 87 -17.14 10.83 0.57
CA GLU A 87 -17.01 10.95 -0.89
C GLU A 87 -18.00 10.06 -1.67
N GLY A 88 -18.70 9.15 -0.98
CA GLY A 88 -19.71 8.27 -1.59
C GLY A 88 -19.12 7.17 -2.49
N ILE A 89 -17.82 6.90 -2.39
CA ILE A 89 -17.11 5.89 -3.16
C ILE A 89 -17.34 4.50 -2.55
N ASP A 90 -17.61 3.50 -3.39
CA ASP A 90 -17.66 2.09 -3.00
C ASP A 90 -16.23 1.53 -2.93
N ILE A 91 -15.62 1.57 -1.74
CA ILE A 91 -14.22 1.17 -1.52
C ILE A 91 -13.96 -0.28 -1.88
N GLY A 92 -14.93 -1.17 -1.61
CA GLY A 92 -14.82 -2.58 -1.97
C GLY A 92 -14.74 -2.80 -3.48
N LYS A 93 -15.51 -2.04 -4.26
CA LYS A 93 -15.48 -2.12 -5.73
C LYS A 93 -14.33 -1.35 -6.37
N GLY A 94 -13.87 -0.26 -5.76
CA GLY A 94 -12.76 0.53 -6.30
C GLY A 94 -11.39 -0.07 -5.98
N TYR A 95 -11.26 -0.62 -4.78
CA TYR A 95 -9.96 -0.98 -4.20
C TYR A 95 -9.89 -2.40 -3.64
N GLY A 96 -10.93 -3.22 -3.76
CA GLY A 96 -10.91 -4.61 -3.27
C GLY A 96 -9.87 -5.48 -3.97
N LEU A 97 -9.30 -6.49 -3.30
CA LEU A 97 -8.25 -7.32 -3.90
C LEU A 97 -8.69 -8.04 -5.19
N ALA A 98 -9.99 -8.30 -5.35
CA ALA A 98 -10.58 -8.94 -6.53
C ALA A 98 -10.79 -7.98 -7.72
N VAL A 99 -10.50 -6.69 -7.59
CA VAL A 99 -10.56 -5.77 -8.73
C VAL A 99 -9.41 -6.07 -9.69
N PRO A 100 -9.57 -5.84 -10.99
CA PRO A 100 -8.49 -6.03 -11.95
C PRO A 100 -7.40 -4.99 -11.69
N TRP A 101 -6.25 -5.42 -11.15
CA TRP A 101 -5.05 -4.60 -10.98
C TRP A 101 -4.21 -4.69 -12.25
N GLU A 102 -4.53 -3.87 -13.25
CA GLU A 102 -3.63 -3.72 -14.39
C GLU A 102 -2.41 -2.91 -13.94
N SER A 103 -1.22 -3.49 -14.05
CA SER A 103 0.02 -2.74 -13.92
C SER A 103 0.10 -1.75 -15.09
N PRO A 104 0.31 -0.44 -14.86
CA PRO A 104 0.70 0.42 -15.95
C PRO A 104 2.03 -0.11 -16.49
N GLY A 105 2.05 -0.44 -17.79
CA GLY A 105 3.25 -0.90 -18.50
C GLY A 105 4.32 0.18 -18.63
#